data_AF-A0AAN9FDU7-F1
#
_entry.id   AF-A0AAN9FDU7-F1
#
_cell.length_a   1.000
_cell.length_b   1.000
_cell.length_c   1.000
_cell.angle_alpha   90.00
_cell.angle_beta   90.00
_cell.angle_gamma   90.00
#
_symmetry.space_group_name_H-M   'P 1'
#
loop_
_entity.id
_entity.type
_entity.pdbx_description
1 polymer ?
#
loop_
_entity_poly.entity_id
_entity_poly.type
_entity_poly.pdbx_seq_one_letter_code
_entity_poly.pdbx_strand_id
1 'polypeptide(L)' 'MAYSSRFAFPSEESGSLSTFYYSFNAGGIHFIMFGAYINYARTGEQYKWLERDLASVDRSITPWLERLGTHHDIVV' A
#
# COMPACT_ATOMS: atom_id res chain seq x y z
N MET A 1 -0.84 -15.35 11.23
CA MET A 1 0.24 -16.35 11.21
C MET A 1 0.30 -17.14 9.90
N ALA A 2 -0.80 -17.60 9.29
CA ALA A 2 -0.75 -18.36 8.02
C ALA A 2 -0.59 -17.50 6.75
N TYR A 3 -1.14 -16.27 6.74
CA TYR A 3 -1.08 -15.39 5.57
C TYR A 3 0.34 -14.84 5.33
N SER A 4 0.93 -14.23 6.37
CA SER A 4 2.26 -13.64 6.34
C SER A 4 3.41 -14.64 6.12
N SER A 5 3.17 -15.94 6.34
CA SER A 5 4.19 -16.99 6.15
C SER A 5 4.12 -17.69 4.80
N ARG A 6 3.02 -17.52 4.05
CA ARG A 6 2.79 -18.20 2.76
C ARG A 6 3.04 -17.31 1.55
N PHE A 7 2.98 -15.99 1.73
CA PHE A 7 3.09 -15.02 0.64
C PHE A 7 4.26 -14.08 0.90
N ALA A 8 5.01 -13.77 -0.16
CA ALA A 8 6.04 -12.76 -0.13
C ALA A 8 5.43 -11.39 -0.45
N PHE A 9 5.85 -10.36 0.30
CA PHE A 9 5.34 -9.00 0.16
C PHE A 9 6.52 -8.03 0.07
N PRO A 10 6.52 -7.08 -0.88
CA PRO A 10 7.55 -6.04 -1.01
C PRO A 10 7.36 -4.93 0.05
N SER A 11 7.23 -5.33 1.32
CA SER A 11 7.00 -4.41 2.43
C SER A 11 8.22 -3.54 2.73
N GLU A 12 9.44 -4.10 2.71
CA GLU A 12 10.68 -3.34 2.91
C GLU A 12 10.95 -2.37 1.76
N GLU A 13 10.77 -2.81 0.51
CA GLU A 13 10.98 -1.99 -0.70
C GLU A 13 10.00 -0.83 -0.80
N SER A 14 8.78 -0.99 -0.27
CA SER A 14 7.78 0.07 -0.18
C SER A 14 7.90 0.92 1.10
N GLY A 15 8.87 0.65 1.97
CA GLY A 15 9.03 1.36 3.24
C GLY A 15 7.89 1.13 4.24
N SER A 16 7.11 0.07 4.05
CA SER A 16 6.05 -0.34 4.95
C SER A 16 6.60 -1.17 6.11
N LEU A 17 6.12 -0.89 7.32
CA LEU A 17 6.46 -1.65 8.53
C LEU A 17 5.59 -2.91 8.70
N SER A 18 4.75 -3.26 7.71
CA SER A 18 3.81 -4.37 7.82
C SER A 18 3.58 -5.11 6.51
N THR A 19 3.25 -6.41 6.63
CA THR A 19 2.80 -7.23 5.50
C THR A 19 1.36 -6.92 5.05
N PHE A 20 0.64 -6.08 5.79
CA PHE A 20 -0.76 -5.76 5.52
C PHE A 20 -0.96 -4.57 4.58
N TYR A 21 0.05 -3.75 4.35
CA TYR A 21 0.01 -2.63 3.42
C TYR A 21 1.37 -2.48 2.76
N TYR A 22 1.38 -2.30 1.44
CA TYR A 22 2.61 -2.13 0.66
C TYR A 22 2.24 -1.56 -0.70
N SER A 23 3.23 -1.02 -1.39
CA SER A 23 3.10 -0.53 -2.76
C SER A 23 4.12 -1.21 -3.67
N PHE A 24 3.86 -1.23 -4.97
CA PHE A 24 4.87 -1.63 -5.96
C PHE A 24 4.55 -1.04 -7.33
N ASN A 25 5.59 -0.86 -8.13
CA ASN A 25 5.46 -0.42 -9.52
C ASN A 25 5.47 -1.64 -10.45
N ALA A 26 4.49 -1.73 -11.35
CA ALA A 26 4.50 -2.69 -12.43
C ALA A 26 4.21 -1.97 -13.76
N GLY A 27 5.25 -1.83 -14.58
CA GLY A 27 5.18 -1.00 -15.79
C GLY A 27 4.96 0.47 -15.42
N GLY A 28 3.97 1.11 -16.06
CA GLY A 28 3.58 2.50 -15.80
C GLY A 28 2.48 2.67 -14.75
N ILE A 29 2.24 1.66 -13.92
CA ILE A 29 1.18 1.67 -12.90
C ILE A 29 1.82 1.50 -11.52
N HIS A 30 1.48 2.41 -10.61
CA HIS A 30 1.80 2.29 -9.18
C HIS A 30 0.61 1.65 -8.46
N PHE A 31 0.83 0.46 -7.91
CA PHE A 31 -0.18 -0.30 -7.17
C PHE A 31 -0.03 -0.06 -5.67
N ILE A 32 -1.13 0.26 -5.00
CA ILE A 32 -1.17 0.42 -3.55
C ILE A 32 -2.12 -0.61 -2.95
N MET A 33 -1.60 -1.45 -2.05
CA MET A 33 -2.36 -2.43 -1.29
C MET A 33 -2.63 -1.89 0.12
N PHE A 34 -3.92 -1.81 0.48
CA PHE A 34 -4.35 -1.35 1.79
C PHE A 34 -4.70 -2.52 2.72
N GLY A 35 -4.31 -2.40 3.99
CA GLY A 35 -4.79 -3.29 5.03
C GLY A 35 -6.15 -2.83 5.53
N ALA A 36 -7.19 -3.66 5.36
CA ALA A 36 -8.55 -3.34 5.83
C ALA A 36 -8.74 -3.50 7.35
N TYR A 37 -7.84 -4.23 7.99
CA TYR A 37 -7.95 -4.68 9.39
C TYR A 37 -6.95 -4.00 10.32
N ILE A 38 -6.29 -2.96 9.84
CA ILE A 38 -5.33 -2.15 10.59
C ILE A 38 -5.88 -0.73 10.73
N ASN A 39 -5.38 0.01 11.71
CA ASN A 39 -5.91 1.33 12.03
C ASN A 39 -5.67 2.32 10.86
N TYR A 40 -6.75 2.63 10.14
CA TYR A 40 -6.81 3.57 9.02
C TYR A 40 -7.12 5.02 9.45
N ALA A 41 -7.19 5.31 10.76
CA ALA A 41 -7.34 6.68 11.22
C ALA A 41 -6.17 7.54 10.72
N ARG A 42 -6.39 8.85 10.54
CA ARG A 42 -5.36 9.81 10.10
C ARG A 42 -4.10 9.83 10.99
N THR A 43 -4.24 9.42 12.25
CA THR A 43 -3.12 9.31 13.20
C THR A 43 -2.37 7.98 13.10
N GLY A 44 -2.91 7.01 12.36
CA GLY A 44 -2.37 5.68 12.18
C GLY A 44 -1.13 5.65 11.29
N GLU A 45 -0.26 4.68 11.56
CA GLU A 45 0.99 4.50 10.83
C GLU A 45 0.78 4.22 9.33
N GLN A 46 -0.35 3.59 8.97
CA GLN A 46 -0.73 3.36 7.57
C GLN A 46 -0.97 4.66 6.81
N TYR A 47 -1.63 5.65 7.42
CA TYR A 47 -1.93 6.93 6.78
C TYR A 47 -0.63 7.73 6.55
N LYS A 48 0.26 7.77 7.55
CA LYS A 48 1.57 8.42 7.42
C LYS A 48 2.45 7.74 6.37
N TRP A 49 2.39 6.41 6.28
CA TRP A 49 3.09 5.67 5.24
C TRP A 49 2.55 6.03 3.85
N LEU A 50 1.23 6.05 3.67
CA LEU A 50 0.59 6.39 2.41
C LEU A 50 0.97 7.80 1.92
N GLU A 51 1.02 8.78 2.81
CA GLU A 51 1.44 10.15 2.44
C GLU A 51 2.88 10.18 1.90
N ARG A 52 3.79 9.39 2.48
CA ARG A 52 5.18 9.29 2.02
C ARG A 52 5.29 8.54 0.70
N ASP A 53 4.57 7.43 0.58
CA ASP A 53 4.51 6.61 -0.62
C ASP A 53 4.01 7.42 -1.81
N LEU A 54 2.86 8.10 -1.68
CA LEU A 54 2.32 8.97 -2.72
C LEU A 54 3.23 10.15 -3.08
N ALA A 55 3.97 10.70 -2.12
CA ALA A 55 4.94 11.76 -2.38
C ALA A 55 6.17 11.26 -3.17
N SER A 56 6.47 9.96 -3.09
CA SER A 56 7.59 9.34 -3.83
C SER A 56 7.24 8.92 -5.26
N VAL A 57 5.96 8.94 -5.64
CA VAL A 57 5.49 8.50 -6.96
C VAL A 57 5.79 9.57 -8.02
N ASP A 58 6.60 9.20 -9.01
CA ASP A 58 6.83 10.02 -10.19
C ASP A 58 5.79 9.73 -11.28
N ARG A 59 4.84 10.64 -11.46
CA ARG A 59 3.76 10.50 -12.45
C ARG A 59 4.20 10.58 -13.91
N SER A 60 5.45 10.96 -14.19
CA SER A 60 6.02 10.88 -15.53
C SER A 60 6.43 9.44 -15.90
N ILE A 61 6.75 8.62 -14.90
CA ILE A 61 7.16 7.23 -15.05
C ILE A 61 5.97 6.29 -14.80
N THR A 62 5.18 6.55 -13.76
CA THR A 62 3.97 5.80 -13.40
C THR A 62 2.73 6.70 -13.45
N PRO A 63 2.21 6.99 -14.65
CA PRO A 63 1.05 7.89 -14.82
C PRO A 63 -0.23 7.36 -14.19
N TRP A 64 -0.35 6.03 -14.00
CA TRP A 64 -1.54 5.39 -13.46
C TRP A 64 -1.32 5.01 -12.00
N LEU A 65 -2.29 5.38 -11.16
CA LEU A 65 -2.32 5.05 -9.75
C LEU A 65 -3.55 4.16 -9.49
N GLU A 66 -3.32 2.93 -9.05
CA GLU A 66 -4.40 1.97 -8.79
C GLU A 66 -4.38 1.56 -7.31
N ARG A 67 -5.49 1.81 -6.62
CA ARG A 67 -5.74 1.25 -5.29
C ARG A 67 -6.29 -0.16 -5.47
N LEU A 68 -5.54 -1.17 -5.04
CA LEU A 68 -6.09 -2.52 -4.94
C LEU A 68 -7.03 -2.61 -3.74
N GLY A 69 -8.23 -3.14 -3.99
CA GLY A 69 -9.33 -3.19 -3.03
C GLY A 69 -8.97 -3.87 -1.71
N THR A 70 -9.51 -3.33 -0.63
CA THR A 70 -9.50 -3.93 0.71
C THR A 70 -10.52 -5.07 0.78
N HIS A 71 -10.30 -6.06 1.66
CA HIS A 71 -11.27 -7.15 1.90
C HIS A 71 -12.67 -6.65 2.37
N HIS A 72 -12.76 -5.41 2.85
CA HIS A 72 -14.03 -4.70 3.10
C HIS A 72 -14.11 -3.46 2.20
N ASP A 73 -15.29 -3.15 1.69
CA ASP A 73 -15.53 -1.91 0.94
C ASP A 73 -15.32 -0.69 1.85
N ILE A 74 -14.16 -0.04 1.72
CA ILE A 74 -13.94 1.29 2.29
C ILE A 74 -14.47 2.28 1.26
N VAL A 75 -15.71 2.73 1.48
CA VAL A 75 -16.29 3.91 0.83
C VAL A 75 -15.55 5.12 1.41
N VAL A 76 -14.76 5.79 0.57
CA VAL A 76 -14.10 7.06 0.90
C VAL A 76 -15.06 8.20 0.58
#